data_AF-A0A8T7ARE7-F1
#
_entry.id   AF-A0A8T7ARE7-F1
#
_cell.length_a   1.000
_cell.length_b   1.000
_cell.length_c   1.000
_cell.angle_alpha   90.00
_cell.angle_beta   90.00
_cell.angle_gamma   90.00
#
_symmetry.space_group_name_H-M   'P 1'
#
loop_
_entity.id
_entity.type
_entity.pdbx_description
1 polymer ?
#
loop_
_entity_poly.entity_id
_entity_poly.type
_entity_poly.pdbx_seq_one_letter_code
_entity_poly.pdbx_strand_id
1 'polypeptide(L)'
;MNLTVKATENQVESNADKLNAAPRRLRNGLCALLTGGIALVLAACEPSPASQALADKDNVAVDQPPAAQIAATDETAAPSVIIEELPTRIESTEETTESDLRHGEATRVANSKQSPGPGDVGPPTAIRPAAMMMPVEKPGRFELLGQTVPAGTSQRLMWSASQIFEGVSSATPVLVVNGKGNGPTLCLTAAIHGDELNGIEMVRRVLHDLDPDKVNGTVIGIPIVNLQGFRRGSRYLPDRRDLNRYFPGNPEGSSASRIAHSLFDGIIRHCDALVDLHTGSFYRTNMPQLRADLRYERIKEMTQGFGGIAVLHSEAAVGTLRRAAADAGIPAITLEAGEPLRLQSAKVSQGVTGIFTLLDSMNIVKRVQFLSPPEPVFYQSTWVRADDGGILFSVVRLGQAIEIGDVLGTITDPITNEQNLIYSPARGRVLGMALNQVVQPGFAAFRIGIETDGPPTESTGGDLAWSEQRRILGENAASSETDPRPTDVEAEENSEE
;
A
#
# COMPACT_ATOMS: atom_id res chain seq x y z
N MET A 1 20.02 -24.93 -57.07
CA MET A 1 20.89 -26.12 -56.89
C MET A 1 20.78 -26.49 -55.42
N ASN A 2 19.82 -27.35 -55.04
CA ASN A 2 19.93 -28.83 -54.92
C ASN A 2 21.09 -29.25 -54.02
N LEU A 3 21.00 -30.14 -53.03
CA LEU A 3 19.96 -31.04 -52.49
C LEU A 3 20.60 -31.66 -51.21
N THR A 4 19.80 -31.87 -50.15
CA THR A 4 19.75 -33.07 -49.25
C THR A 4 21.02 -33.45 -48.42
N VAL A 5 20.90 -33.85 -47.15
CA VAL A 5 20.87 -35.28 -46.72
C VAL A 5 20.51 -35.40 -45.21
N LYS A 6 19.64 -36.39 -44.89
CA LYS A 6 19.27 -36.98 -43.58
C LYS A 6 20.51 -37.68 -42.94
N ALA A 7 20.66 -37.99 -41.66
CA ALA A 7 19.88 -38.89 -40.78
C ALA A 7 20.74 -39.09 -39.49
N THR A 8 20.15 -39.02 -38.28
CA THR A 8 19.88 -40.13 -37.33
C THR A 8 20.99 -40.53 -36.35
N GLU A 9 20.51 -40.80 -35.12
CA GLU A 9 20.93 -41.80 -34.13
C GLU A 9 21.88 -41.46 -32.96
N ASN A 10 21.27 -41.58 -31.78
CA ASN A 10 21.64 -42.47 -30.67
C ASN A 10 22.22 -41.90 -29.38
N GLN A 11 21.60 -42.43 -28.32
CA GLN A 11 21.71 -42.20 -26.89
C GLN A 11 23.11 -42.52 -26.33
N VAL A 12 23.49 -41.83 -25.25
CA VAL A 12 24.44 -42.36 -24.25
C VAL A 12 23.93 -42.06 -22.84
N GLU A 13 23.61 -43.14 -22.14
CA GLU A 13 23.45 -43.28 -20.68
C GLU A 13 24.74 -42.89 -19.94
N SER A 14 24.65 -42.08 -18.88
CA SER A 14 24.57 -42.44 -17.45
C SER A 14 25.91 -42.75 -16.74
N ASN A 15 26.16 -41.91 -15.71
CA ASN A 15 26.73 -42.16 -14.38
C ASN A 15 28.06 -42.93 -14.23
N ALA A 16 29.03 -42.27 -13.58
CA ALA A 16 29.54 -42.76 -12.28
C ALA A 16 30.36 -41.69 -11.53
N ASP A 17 30.04 -41.62 -10.26
CA ASP A 17 30.55 -40.74 -9.21
C ASP A 17 32.00 -41.05 -8.78
N LYS A 18 32.71 -39.98 -8.40
CA LYS A 18 33.70 -39.87 -7.29
C LYS A 18 35.03 -40.64 -7.37
N LEU A 19 36.14 -39.89 -7.29
CA LEU A 19 37.12 -40.05 -6.19
C LEU A 19 38.06 -38.84 -6.03
N ASN A 20 38.41 -38.64 -4.76
CA ASN A 20 38.98 -37.48 -4.10
C ASN A 20 40.47 -37.17 -4.35
N ALA A 21 40.80 -35.93 -3.96
CA ALA A 21 42.05 -35.47 -3.32
C ALA A 21 43.23 -35.00 -4.22
N ALA A 22 43.55 -33.71 -4.12
CA ALA A 22 44.84 -33.16 -4.52
C ALA A 22 45.30 -32.06 -3.54
N PRO A 23 46.57 -32.06 -3.11
CA PRO A 23 47.19 -30.87 -2.52
C PRO A 23 48.35 -30.30 -3.36
N ARG A 24 48.37 -28.95 -3.34
CA ARG A 24 49.50 -27.98 -3.29
C ARG A 24 50.66 -27.97 -4.31
N ARG A 25 50.69 -26.84 -5.03
CA ARG A 25 51.80 -25.88 -5.31
C ARG A 25 53.08 -26.39 -6.00
N LEU A 26 53.37 -25.82 -7.18
CA LEU A 26 54.48 -24.86 -7.48
C LEU A 26 54.85 -24.92 -8.98
N ARG A 27 54.71 -23.80 -9.71
CA ARG A 27 55.79 -23.11 -10.44
C ARG A 27 55.27 -22.20 -11.58
N ASN A 28 55.52 -20.92 -11.36
CA ASN A 28 55.79 -19.79 -12.27
C ASN A 28 55.95 -20.08 -13.78
N GLY A 29 55.35 -19.17 -14.58
CA GLY A 29 56.12 -18.29 -15.45
C GLY A 29 56.04 -18.53 -16.97
N LEU A 30 55.21 -17.73 -17.65
CA LEU A 30 55.31 -17.16 -19.02
C LEU A 30 53.89 -16.63 -19.34
N CYS A 31 53.62 -15.46 -19.91
CA CYS A 31 54.34 -14.75 -20.95
C CYS A 31 53.93 -13.26 -20.90
N ALA A 32 54.88 -12.40 -21.24
CA ALA A 32 54.68 -10.97 -21.45
C ALA A 32 54.66 -10.66 -22.96
N LEU A 33 54.19 -9.44 -23.25
CA LEU A 33 54.47 -8.59 -24.42
C LEU A 33 53.53 -8.66 -25.63
N LEU A 34 52.72 -7.60 -25.78
CA LEU A 34 52.84 -6.50 -26.76
C LEU A 34 51.46 -5.77 -26.84
N THR A 35 51.27 -4.45 -26.96
CA THR A 35 51.92 -3.18 -26.57
C THR A 35 51.02 -2.06 -27.12
N GLY A 36 50.91 -0.92 -26.41
CA GLY A 36 50.55 0.40 -26.96
C GLY A 36 49.10 0.85 -26.75
N GLY A 37 48.76 2.04 -26.23
CA GLY A 37 49.51 3.17 -25.68
C GLY A 37 48.55 4.32 -25.31
N ILE A 38 48.74 4.91 -24.09
CA ILE A 38 48.71 6.35 -23.70
C ILE A 38 47.57 7.25 -24.26
N ALA A 39 46.77 8.05 -23.52
CA ALA A 39 46.59 8.39 -22.10
C ALA A 39 45.35 9.32 -21.96
N LEU A 40 44.72 9.43 -20.78
CA LEU A 40 44.74 10.62 -19.90
C LEU A 40 43.57 10.64 -18.87
N VAL A 41 43.97 10.74 -17.59
CA VAL A 41 43.29 11.25 -16.36
C VAL A 41 42.03 10.57 -15.84
N LEU A 42 42.21 9.74 -14.81
CA LEU A 42 41.36 9.70 -13.60
C LEU A 42 42.28 9.56 -12.38
N ALA A 43 42.12 10.47 -11.41
CA ALA A 43 42.89 10.53 -10.19
C ALA A 43 42.51 9.38 -9.25
N ALA A 44 43.52 8.69 -8.71
CA ALA A 44 43.40 7.72 -7.64
C ALA A 44 43.53 8.41 -6.28
N CYS A 45 42.67 8.03 -5.34
CA CYS A 45 42.84 8.31 -3.92
C CYS A 45 42.91 6.95 -3.21
N GLU A 46 44.03 6.69 -2.54
CA GLU A 46 44.35 5.43 -1.85
C GLU A 46 43.53 5.26 -0.56
N PRO A 47 43.13 4.03 -0.18
CA PRO A 47 42.58 3.75 1.14
C PRO A 47 43.67 3.39 2.16
N SER A 48 43.57 4.02 3.33
CA SER A 48 44.41 3.85 4.54
C SER A 48 44.22 2.48 5.22
N PRO A 49 45.25 1.92 5.92
CA PRO A 49 45.22 0.58 6.46
C PRO A 49 44.68 0.55 7.91
N ALA A 50 43.48 0.02 8.12
CA ALA A 50 43.01 -0.42 9.43
C ALA A 50 41.81 -1.37 9.29
N SER A 51 42.05 -2.65 8.98
CA SER A 51 41.05 -3.73 9.12
C SER A 51 41.68 -5.07 8.71
N GLN A 52 42.58 -5.60 9.55
CA GLN A 52 42.93 -7.04 9.54
C GLN A 52 43.72 -7.37 10.82
N ALA A 53 42.99 -7.55 11.92
CA ALA A 53 43.41 -8.35 13.07
C ALA A 53 42.19 -8.60 13.96
N LEU A 54 42.16 -9.77 14.60
CA LEU A 54 41.19 -10.23 15.61
C LEU A 54 40.03 -11.09 15.06
N ALA A 55 40.41 -12.26 14.53
CA ALA A 55 39.74 -13.51 14.87
C ALA A 55 40.71 -14.33 15.74
N ASP A 56 40.16 -14.97 16.77
CA ASP A 56 40.81 -15.89 17.73
C ASP A 56 41.91 -15.35 18.65
N LYS A 57 41.55 -15.05 19.90
CA LYS A 57 41.91 -15.89 21.06
C LYS A 57 41.56 -15.26 22.43
N ASP A 58 41.12 -16.18 23.30
CA ASP A 58 41.30 -16.24 24.76
C ASP A 58 40.28 -15.60 25.73
N ASN A 59 39.65 -16.54 26.45
CA ASN A 59 39.01 -16.43 27.76
C ASN A 59 39.64 -15.39 28.68
N VAL A 60 38.83 -14.43 29.14
CA VAL A 60 39.05 -13.74 30.42
C VAL A 60 37.71 -13.61 31.13
N ALA A 61 37.64 -14.22 32.32
CA ALA A 61 36.55 -14.10 33.26
C ALA A 61 36.36 -12.63 33.67
N VAL A 62 35.11 -12.16 33.71
CA VAL A 62 34.76 -10.87 34.30
C VAL A 62 34.01 -11.14 35.60
N ASP A 63 34.68 -10.75 36.66
CA ASP A 63 34.31 -10.81 38.07
C ASP A 63 33.05 -9.96 38.34
N GLN A 64 32.09 -10.52 39.08
CA GLN A 64 30.94 -9.77 39.58
C GLN A 64 31.38 -8.94 40.80
N PRO A 65 30.99 -7.65 40.92
CA PRO A 65 31.20 -6.93 42.17
C PRO A 65 30.26 -7.47 43.27
N PRO A 66 30.71 -7.53 44.53
CA PRO A 66 30.05 -8.29 45.58
C PRO A 66 28.77 -7.61 46.08
N ALA A 67 27.81 -8.45 46.46
CA ALA A 67 26.60 -8.09 47.18
C ALA A 67 26.94 -7.50 48.55
N ALA A 68 26.48 -6.28 48.82
CA ALA A 68 26.49 -5.71 50.15
C ALA A 68 25.23 -6.17 50.90
N GLN A 69 25.41 -7.07 51.85
CA GLN A 69 24.47 -7.30 52.96
C GLN A 69 24.53 -6.10 53.91
N ILE A 70 23.38 -5.52 54.26
CA ILE A 70 23.25 -4.65 55.42
C ILE A 70 22.13 -5.22 56.29
N ALA A 71 22.48 -5.45 57.54
CA ALA A 71 21.68 -6.08 58.59
C ALA A 71 20.48 -5.23 59.01
N ALA A 72 19.48 -5.93 59.52
CA ALA A 72 18.24 -5.40 60.08
C ALA A 72 18.46 -4.48 61.28
N THR A 73 17.69 -3.39 61.32
CA THR A 73 17.27 -2.73 62.56
C THR A 73 15.82 -2.30 62.41
N ASP A 74 15.04 -2.63 63.44
CA ASP A 74 13.59 -2.53 63.53
C ASP A 74 13.08 -1.12 63.87
N GLU A 75 11.82 -0.88 63.50
CA GLU A 75 10.82 0.09 64.00
C GLU A 75 11.14 1.60 64.16
N THR A 76 10.46 2.46 63.39
CA THR A 76 9.25 3.24 63.82
C THR A 76 8.92 4.42 62.88
N ALA A 77 7.62 4.63 62.67
CA ALA A 77 6.90 5.86 62.25
C ALA A 77 6.95 6.32 60.77
N ALA A 78 5.87 6.03 60.03
CA ALA A 78 5.47 6.70 58.78
C ALA A 78 4.34 7.74 59.05
N PRO A 79 4.28 8.87 58.31
CA PRO A 79 3.18 9.82 58.42
C PRO A 79 2.00 9.44 57.51
N SER A 80 0.82 9.76 58.01
CA SER A 80 -0.50 9.42 57.48
C SER A 80 -0.87 10.17 56.20
N VAL A 81 -1.36 9.47 55.18
CA VAL A 81 -2.06 10.03 54.02
C VAL A 81 -3.56 9.83 54.23
N ILE A 82 -4.31 10.93 54.15
CA ILE A 82 -5.77 10.99 54.30
C ILE A 82 -6.40 10.44 53.02
N ILE A 83 -7.25 9.42 53.17
CA ILE A 83 -8.16 8.91 52.12
C ILE A 83 -9.58 9.30 52.60
N GLU A 84 -10.28 10.14 51.84
CA GLU A 84 -11.72 10.36 52.04
C GLU A 84 -12.50 9.19 51.42
N GLU A 85 -13.30 8.53 52.25
CA GLU A 85 -14.22 7.45 51.88
C GLU A 85 -15.50 8.00 51.24
N LEU A 86 -15.93 7.38 50.13
CA LEU A 86 -17.27 7.47 49.57
C LEU A 86 -18.23 6.56 50.35
N PRO A 87 -19.42 7.00 50.77
CA PRO A 87 -20.42 6.11 51.35
C PRO A 87 -21.30 5.46 50.27
N THR A 88 -21.63 4.19 50.48
CA THR A 88 -22.59 3.41 49.69
C THR A 88 -23.87 3.12 50.49
N ARG A 89 -25.03 3.34 49.82
CA ARG A 89 -26.37 2.72 50.00
C ARG A 89 -27.11 3.05 51.32
N ILE A 90 -28.45 3.19 51.43
CA ILE A 90 -29.64 2.51 50.88
C ILE A 90 -30.82 3.54 50.94
N GLU A 91 -31.76 3.65 50.00
CA GLU A 91 -33.10 3.03 50.11
C GLU A 91 -33.99 3.28 48.87
N SER A 92 -34.83 2.28 48.63
CA SER A 92 -35.90 2.16 47.65
C SER A 92 -37.14 2.99 47.97
N THR A 93 -37.78 3.57 46.96
CA THR A 93 -39.24 3.75 46.92
C THR A 93 -39.74 3.59 45.49
N GLU A 94 -40.61 2.61 45.30
CA GLU A 94 -41.55 2.52 44.18
C GLU A 94 -42.68 3.52 44.42
N GLU A 95 -43.07 4.28 43.40
CA GLU A 95 -44.47 4.71 43.27
C GLU A 95 -44.85 4.82 41.79
N THR A 96 -45.81 3.98 41.43
CA THR A 96 -46.54 3.87 40.19
C THR A 96 -47.40 5.10 39.90
N THR A 97 -47.44 5.56 38.65
CA THR A 97 -48.69 6.03 38.01
C THR A 97 -48.60 5.89 36.49
N GLU A 98 -49.36 4.94 35.95
CA GLU A 98 -49.79 4.93 34.54
C GLU A 98 -50.91 5.98 34.35
N SER A 99 -50.90 6.71 33.24
CA SER A 99 -52.10 6.91 32.40
C SER A 99 -51.74 7.60 31.07
N ASP A 100 -52.09 6.89 30.00
CA ASP A 100 -52.69 7.34 28.74
C ASP A 100 -52.17 8.60 28.02
N LEU A 101 -51.69 8.43 26.77
CA LEU A 101 -52.54 8.62 25.58
C LEU A 101 -51.79 8.33 24.27
N ARG A 102 -52.57 7.80 23.33
CA ARG A 102 -52.23 7.23 22.02
C ARG A 102 -52.10 8.28 20.91
N HIS A 103 -51.31 7.91 19.89
CA HIS A 103 -51.47 8.18 18.45
C HIS A 103 -51.58 9.65 17.97
N GLY A 104 -50.53 10.14 17.31
CA GLY A 104 -50.56 11.37 16.51
C GLY A 104 -50.66 11.06 15.02
N GLU A 105 -51.87 11.21 14.47
CA GLU A 105 -52.19 11.17 13.05
C GLU A 105 -51.63 12.38 12.28
N ALA A 106 -51.35 12.14 11.00
CA ALA A 106 -50.93 13.13 10.02
C ALA A 106 -52.12 13.97 9.53
N THR A 107 -52.03 15.30 9.69
CA THR A 107 -53.03 16.22 9.13
C THR A 107 -52.60 16.68 7.74
N ARG A 108 -53.33 16.20 6.73
CA ARG A 108 -53.41 16.79 5.39
C ARG A 108 -54.15 18.12 5.45
N VAL A 109 -53.61 19.15 4.79
CA VAL A 109 -54.41 20.29 4.32
C VAL A 109 -54.18 20.42 2.83
N ALA A 110 -55.26 20.18 2.08
CA ALA A 110 -55.35 20.43 0.66
C ALA A 110 -55.63 21.90 0.39
N ASN A 111 -55.05 22.47 -0.67
CA ASN A 111 -55.78 23.45 -1.45
C ASN A 111 -55.43 23.33 -2.94
N SER A 112 -56.49 23.26 -3.73
CA SER A 112 -56.54 23.05 -5.18
C SER A 112 -56.14 24.28 -5.99
N LYS A 113 -55.59 24.10 -7.20
CA LYS A 113 -56.12 24.68 -8.46
C LYS A 113 -55.37 24.19 -9.71
N GLN A 114 -56.14 23.49 -10.55
CA GLN A 114 -56.18 23.40 -12.03
C GLN A 114 -54.90 23.64 -12.88
N SER A 115 -54.61 22.62 -13.68
CA SER A 115 -53.73 22.61 -14.85
C SER A 115 -54.36 23.26 -16.10
N PRO A 116 -53.56 23.80 -17.03
CA PRO A 116 -53.85 23.78 -18.46
C PRO A 116 -52.96 22.76 -19.19
N GLY A 117 -53.49 22.22 -20.29
CA GLY A 117 -52.89 21.18 -21.14
C GLY A 117 -51.72 21.65 -22.04
N PRO A 118 -51.28 20.77 -22.97
CA PRO A 118 -49.89 20.71 -23.41
C PRO A 118 -49.58 21.70 -24.54
N GLY A 119 -48.56 22.52 -24.33
CA GLY A 119 -47.95 23.37 -25.35
C GLY A 119 -46.51 22.91 -25.60
N ASP A 120 -46.23 22.65 -26.86
CA ASP A 120 -44.95 22.25 -27.46
C ASP A 120 -43.78 23.16 -27.03
N VAL A 121 -42.76 22.61 -26.36
CA VAL A 121 -41.47 23.28 -26.14
C VAL A 121 -40.37 22.22 -26.24
N GLY A 122 -39.46 22.42 -27.20
CA GLY A 122 -38.38 21.49 -27.53
C GLY A 122 -37.40 21.18 -26.38
N PRO A 123 -36.46 20.24 -26.60
CA PRO A 123 -35.63 19.70 -25.54
C PRO A 123 -34.78 20.80 -24.88
N PRO A 124 -34.61 20.77 -23.53
CA PRO A 124 -33.89 21.81 -22.83
C PRO A 124 -32.41 21.79 -23.22
N THR A 125 -31.96 22.88 -23.82
CA THR A 125 -30.55 23.17 -24.10
C THR A 125 -29.76 23.08 -22.80
N ALA A 126 -28.78 22.19 -22.76
CA ALA A 126 -27.88 22.02 -21.62
C ALA A 126 -27.18 23.35 -21.30
N ILE A 127 -27.55 23.95 -20.16
CA ILE A 127 -26.82 25.08 -19.59
C ILE A 127 -25.48 24.52 -19.11
N ARG A 128 -24.41 24.78 -19.88
CA ARG A 128 -23.03 24.59 -19.42
C ARG A 128 -22.84 25.42 -18.14
N PRO A 129 -22.38 24.85 -17.01
CA PRO A 129 -21.97 25.69 -15.91
C PRO A 129 -20.78 26.52 -16.40
N ALA A 130 -20.93 27.85 -16.35
CA ALA A 130 -19.83 28.77 -16.57
C ALA A 130 -18.74 28.41 -15.56
N ALA A 131 -17.54 28.14 -16.06
CA ALA A 131 -16.36 27.96 -15.23
C ALA A 131 -16.23 29.18 -14.32
N MET A 132 -16.44 28.99 -13.01
CA MET A 132 -15.98 29.94 -12.02
C MET A 132 -14.46 29.91 -12.08
N MET A 133 -13.89 30.78 -12.92
CA MET A 133 -12.48 31.11 -12.85
C MET A 133 -12.25 31.73 -11.48
N MET A 134 -11.67 30.93 -10.58
CA MET A 134 -11.03 31.46 -9.38
C MET A 134 -9.97 32.48 -9.84
N PRO A 135 -9.76 33.58 -9.09
CA PRO A 135 -8.76 34.57 -9.45
C PRO A 135 -7.41 33.89 -9.57
N VAL A 136 -6.71 34.11 -10.68
CA VAL A 136 -5.30 33.73 -10.83
C VAL A 136 -4.53 34.47 -9.73
N GLU A 137 -4.10 33.73 -8.70
CA GLU A 137 -3.34 34.29 -7.59
C GLU A 137 -2.05 34.95 -8.10
N LYS A 138 -1.68 36.05 -7.44
CA LYS A 138 -0.47 36.82 -7.77
C LYS A 138 0.77 35.92 -7.72
N PRO A 139 1.76 36.13 -8.61
CA PRO A 139 2.95 35.30 -8.62
C PRO A 139 3.67 35.30 -7.27
N GLY A 140 3.87 34.10 -6.72
CA GLY A 140 4.87 33.84 -5.68
C GLY A 140 4.45 33.99 -4.22
N ARG A 141 3.16 33.97 -3.87
CA ARG A 141 2.71 33.78 -2.48
C ARG A 141 1.72 32.63 -2.46
N PHE A 142 2.09 31.53 -1.82
CA PHE A 142 1.24 30.36 -1.66
C PHE A 142 0.67 30.35 -0.24
N GLU A 143 -0.64 30.20 -0.06
CA GLU A 143 -1.28 30.16 1.25
C GLU A 143 -1.77 28.74 1.58
N LEU A 144 -1.38 28.24 2.74
CA LEU A 144 -1.80 26.92 3.23
C LEU A 144 -1.88 26.94 4.75
N LEU A 145 -2.93 26.34 5.33
CA LEU A 145 -3.13 26.27 6.79
C LEU A 145 -3.07 27.64 7.48
N GLY A 146 -3.57 28.70 6.82
CA GLY A 146 -3.56 30.07 7.33
C GLY A 146 -2.18 30.74 7.36
N GLN A 147 -1.16 30.15 6.74
CA GLN A 147 0.18 30.70 6.65
C GLN A 147 0.57 30.96 5.20
N THR A 148 1.29 32.06 4.97
CA THR A 148 1.87 32.37 3.66
C THR A 148 3.28 31.77 3.55
N VAL A 149 3.50 30.96 2.51
CA VAL A 149 4.82 30.45 2.10
C VAL A 149 5.34 31.34 0.96
N PRO A 150 6.40 32.14 1.15
CA PRO A 150 6.97 32.97 0.10
C PRO A 150 7.56 32.15 -1.06
N ALA A 151 7.54 32.70 -2.27
CA ALA A 151 8.19 32.12 -3.43
C ALA A 151 9.70 31.90 -3.22
N GLY A 152 10.20 30.81 -3.80
CA GLY A 152 11.60 30.42 -3.70
C GLY A 152 12.00 30.02 -2.28
N THR A 153 11.07 29.51 -1.47
CA THR A 153 11.36 29.05 -0.11
C THR A 153 10.78 27.67 0.18
N SER A 154 11.43 26.97 1.11
CA SER A 154 10.90 25.76 1.73
C SER A 154 10.49 26.07 3.16
N GLN A 155 9.28 25.69 3.55
CA GLN A 155 8.78 25.86 4.92
C GLN A 155 8.15 24.59 5.46
N ARG A 156 8.26 24.43 6.77
CA ARG A 156 7.54 23.39 7.52
C ARG A 156 6.38 24.04 8.25
N LEU A 157 5.17 23.74 7.77
CA LEU A 157 3.92 24.11 8.42
C LEU A 157 3.49 23.00 9.38
N MET A 158 2.51 23.32 10.22
CA MET A 158 1.94 22.38 11.20
C MET A 158 0.45 22.23 10.94
N TRP A 159 0.03 21.03 10.55
CA TRP A 159 -1.38 20.66 10.47
C TRP A 159 -1.80 19.96 11.74
N SER A 160 -2.99 20.27 12.25
CA SER A 160 -3.62 19.46 13.29
C SER A 160 -5.10 19.33 12.99
N ALA A 161 -5.65 18.15 13.28
CA ALA A 161 -7.09 17.96 13.25
C ALA A 161 -7.71 18.78 14.39
N SER A 162 -8.63 19.67 14.04
CA SER A 162 -9.14 20.76 14.88
C SER A 162 -9.83 20.33 16.19
N GLN A 163 -10.06 19.02 16.40
CA GLN A 163 -10.90 18.49 17.48
C GLN A 163 -10.41 17.12 17.99
N ILE A 164 -9.14 17.02 18.34
CA ILE A 164 -8.64 15.95 19.21
C ILE A 164 -8.67 16.46 20.64
N PHE A 165 -9.04 15.60 21.61
CA PHE A 165 -9.10 15.91 23.05
C PHE A 165 -8.01 16.91 23.47
N GLU A 166 -8.42 18.00 24.13
CA GLU A 166 -7.52 19.09 24.52
C GLU A 166 -6.31 18.53 25.28
N GLY A 167 -5.10 18.85 24.81
CA GLY A 167 -3.83 18.33 25.35
C GLY A 167 -3.18 17.17 24.57
N VAL A 168 -3.87 16.55 23.60
CA VAL A 168 -3.36 15.40 22.81
C VAL A 168 -3.27 15.69 21.30
N SER A 169 -3.46 16.95 20.90
CA SER A 169 -3.24 17.41 19.52
C SER A 169 -1.79 17.16 19.11
N SER A 170 -1.57 16.14 18.28
CA SER A 170 -0.26 15.84 17.71
C SER A 170 -0.17 16.51 16.35
N ALA A 171 0.31 17.75 16.36
CA ALA A 171 0.53 18.50 15.14
C ALA A 171 1.49 17.72 14.21
N THR A 172 1.06 17.55 12.97
CA THR A 172 1.76 16.80 11.94
C THR A 172 2.47 17.78 11.00
N PRO A 173 3.79 17.60 10.78
CA PRO A 173 4.54 18.41 9.85
C PRO A 173 4.02 18.31 8.41
N VAL A 174 3.82 19.47 7.78
CA VAL A 174 3.54 19.61 6.35
C VAL A 174 4.71 20.36 5.74
N LEU A 175 5.43 19.71 4.84
CA LEU A 175 6.57 20.30 4.14
C LEU A 175 6.07 20.97 2.87
N VAL A 176 6.38 22.24 2.67
CA VAL A 176 5.98 22.99 1.49
C VAL A 176 7.23 23.55 0.82
N VAL A 177 7.42 23.20 -0.45
CA VAL A 177 8.41 23.82 -1.33
C VAL A 177 7.65 24.70 -2.31
N ASN A 178 7.69 26.01 -2.10
CA ASN A 178 7.06 26.97 -3.00
C ASN A 178 8.11 27.53 -3.97
N GLY A 179 7.89 27.29 -5.25
CA GLY A 179 8.74 27.77 -6.33
C GLY A 179 8.63 29.28 -6.58
N LYS A 180 9.40 29.76 -7.56
CA LYS A 180 9.26 31.14 -8.07
C LYS A 180 8.25 31.24 -9.21
N GLY A 181 7.97 30.12 -9.88
CA GLY A 181 7.01 30.05 -10.99
C GLY A 181 5.59 29.72 -10.52
N ASN A 182 4.61 30.02 -11.37
CA ASN A 182 3.17 29.83 -11.11
C ASN A 182 2.66 28.50 -11.67
N GLY A 183 3.46 27.44 -11.58
CA GLY A 183 3.08 26.11 -12.02
C GLY A 183 2.10 25.43 -11.06
N PRO A 184 1.76 24.15 -11.31
CA PRO A 184 0.76 23.44 -10.53
C PRO A 184 1.25 23.11 -9.10
N THR A 185 0.30 22.81 -8.22
CA THR A 185 0.54 22.31 -6.87
C THR A 185 0.38 20.79 -6.82
N LEU A 186 1.48 20.07 -6.57
CA LEU A 186 1.46 18.62 -6.37
C LEU A 186 1.52 18.27 -4.89
N CYS A 187 0.59 17.44 -4.43
CA CYS A 187 0.59 16.89 -3.07
C CYS A 187 1.08 15.45 -3.04
N LEU A 188 1.98 15.17 -2.10
CA LEU A 188 2.52 13.84 -1.80
C LEU A 188 2.13 13.48 -0.35
N THR A 189 1.33 12.43 -0.17
CA THR A 189 0.95 11.92 1.16
C THR A 189 1.55 10.56 1.41
N ALA A 190 2.03 10.33 2.62
CA ALA A 190 2.52 9.02 3.03
C ALA A 190 2.07 8.68 4.46
N ALA A 191 2.12 7.38 4.76
CA ALA A 191 1.74 6.82 6.05
C ALA A 191 0.36 7.29 6.55
N ILE A 192 -0.65 7.26 5.67
CA ILE A 192 -2.07 7.21 6.08
C ILE A 192 -2.29 5.96 6.94
N HIS A 193 -1.61 4.87 6.59
CA HIS A 193 -1.38 3.74 7.46
C HIS A 193 0.00 3.89 8.11
N GLY A 194 0.07 3.87 9.44
CA GLY A 194 1.29 4.19 10.17
C GLY A 194 2.42 3.16 10.05
N ASP A 195 2.12 1.97 9.55
CA ASP A 195 3.08 0.89 9.32
C ASP A 195 3.77 0.96 7.94
N GLU A 196 3.46 1.93 7.09
CA GLU A 196 3.91 1.97 5.69
C GLU A 196 5.11 2.92 5.50
N LEU A 197 6.32 2.41 5.78
CA LEU A 197 7.55 3.22 5.93
C LEU A 197 8.16 3.77 4.63
N ASN A 198 8.03 3.04 3.51
CA ASN A 198 8.71 3.40 2.26
C ASN A 198 8.26 4.77 1.74
N GLY A 199 6.96 5.07 1.81
CA GLY A 199 6.41 6.35 1.38
C GLY A 199 6.96 7.54 2.18
N ILE A 200 7.17 7.36 3.49
CA ILE A 200 7.72 8.40 4.37
C ILE A 200 9.08 8.87 3.85
N GLU A 201 9.96 7.92 3.56
CA GLU A 201 11.31 8.20 3.06
C GLU A 201 11.29 8.76 1.63
N MET A 202 10.37 8.30 0.77
CA MET A 202 10.19 8.87 -0.57
C MET A 202 9.81 10.35 -0.51
N VAL A 203 8.78 10.70 0.29
CA VAL A 203 8.36 12.10 0.48
C VAL A 203 9.51 12.92 1.05
N ARG A 204 10.20 12.41 2.07
CA ARG A 204 11.36 13.10 2.67
C ARG A 204 12.43 13.40 1.63
N ARG A 205 12.88 12.41 0.86
CA ARG A 205 13.91 12.61 -0.18
C ARG A 205 13.48 13.62 -1.23
N VAL A 206 12.27 13.47 -1.76
CA VAL A 206 11.76 14.38 -2.79
C VAL A 206 11.75 15.82 -2.27
N LEU A 207 11.13 16.08 -1.11
CA LEU A 207 10.99 17.45 -0.60
C LEU A 207 12.33 18.08 -0.20
N HIS A 208 13.29 17.29 0.30
CA HIS A 208 14.61 17.80 0.69
C HIS A 208 15.59 17.95 -0.48
N ASP A 209 15.38 17.25 -1.59
CA ASP A 209 16.21 17.35 -2.80
C ASP A 209 15.72 18.45 -3.77
N LEU A 210 14.54 19.04 -3.51
CA LEU A 210 14.02 20.16 -4.30
C LEU A 210 14.72 21.46 -3.92
N ASP A 211 15.21 22.14 -4.95
CA ASP A 211 15.71 23.52 -4.87
C ASP A 211 14.54 24.48 -5.20
N PRO A 212 14.03 25.26 -4.22
CA PRO A 212 12.90 26.16 -4.44
C PRO A 212 13.10 27.16 -5.59
N ASP A 213 14.34 27.54 -5.89
CA ASP A 213 14.64 28.45 -7.00
C ASP A 213 14.41 27.82 -8.37
N LYS A 214 14.38 26.49 -8.44
CA LYS A 214 14.18 25.71 -9.68
C LYS A 214 12.78 25.10 -9.79
N VAL A 215 11.93 25.31 -8.79
CA VAL A 215 10.54 24.84 -8.79
C VAL A 215 9.64 25.86 -9.49
N ASN A 216 8.78 25.36 -10.38
CA ASN A 216 7.71 26.10 -11.04
C ASN A 216 6.36 25.57 -10.53
N GLY A 217 5.75 26.27 -9.57
CA GLY A 217 4.58 25.79 -8.82
C GLY A 217 4.93 25.46 -7.37
N THR A 218 4.21 24.52 -6.78
CA THR A 218 4.38 24.14 -5.37
C THR A 218 4.40 22.63 -5.21
N VAL A 219 5.25 22.11 -4.33
CA VAL A 219 5.20 20.71 -3.89
C VAL A 219 4.93 20.66 -2.40
N ILE A 220 3.85 19.98 -2.02
CA ILE A 220 3.45 19.76 -0.64
C ILE A 220 3.72 18.29 -0.30
N GLY A 221 4.43 18.05 0.78
CA GLY A 221 4.70 16.72 1.32
C GLY A 221 4.16 16.56 2.72
N ILE A 222 3.40 15.50 2.96
CA ILE A 222 2.98 15.06 4.29
C ILE A 222 3.56 13.67 4.52
N PRO A 223 4.80 13.56 5.05
CA PRO A 223 5.47 12.27 5.18
C PRO A 223 4.73 11.29 6.08
N ILE A 224 4.03 11.79 7.11
CA ILE A 224 3.32 10.96 8.09
C ILE A 224 1.95 11.55 8.37
N VAL A 225 0.92 11.10 7.66
CA VAL A 225 -0.47 11.53 7.90
C VAL A 225 -1.00 10.99 9.23
N ASN A 226 -0.89 9.68 9.46
CA ASN A 226 -1.37 9.03 10.67
C ASN A 226 -0.22 8.90 11.70
N LEU A 227 0.17 10.03 12.28
CA LEU A 227 1.25 10.10 13.28
C LEU A 227 1.01 9.18 14.48
N GLN A 228 -0.25 9.00 14.88
CA GLN A 228 -0.62 8.10 15.97
C GLN A 228 -0.37 6.63 15.60
N GLY A 229 -0.82 6.20 14.43
CA GLY A 229 -0.55 4.86 13.90
C GLY A 229 0.95 4.63 13.75
N PHE A 230 1.69 5.62 13.23
CA PHE A 230 3.12 5.52 13.01
C PHE A 230 3.90 5.25 14.31
N ARG A 231 3.60 5.98 15.39
CA ARG A 231 4.20 5.74 16.71
C ARG A 231 3.98 4.33 17.25
N ARG A 232 2.90 3.66 16.82
CA ARG A 232 2.57 2.29 17.23
C ARG A 232 2.98 1.23 16.20
N GLY A 233 3.58 1.62 15.07
CA GLY A 233 3.79 0.71 13.94
C GLY A 233 2.47 0.06 13.47
N SER A 234 1.39 0.83 13.44
CA SER A 234 0.03 0.32 13.21
C SER A 234 -0.60 1.00 12.00
N ARG A 235 -1.25 0.17 11.17
CA ARG A 235 -2.15 0.62 10.10
C ARG A 235 -3.23 1.58 10.58
N TYR A 236 -3.76 1.33 11.78
CA TYR A 236 -4.99 1.93 12.27
C TYR A 236 -4.73 3.16 13.15
N LEU A 237 -5.76 3.97 13.33
CA LEU A 237 -5.84 4.96 14.40
C LEU A 237 -5.95 4.28 15.78
N PRO A 238 -5.71 4.98 16.91
CA PRO A 238 -5.82 4.40 18.25
C PRO A 238 -7.16 3.71 18.52
N ASP A 239 -8.24 4.21 17.91
CA ASP A 239 -9.60 3.67 18.00
C ASP A 239 -9.84 2.51 17.00
N ARG A 240 -8.78 1.93 16.43
CA ARG A 240 -8.78 0.79 15.49
C ARG A 240 -9.42 1.08 14.13
N ARG A 241 -9.78 2.32 13.83
CA ARG A 241 -10.32 2.68 12.51
C ARG A 241 -9.20 2.82 11.48
N ASP A 242 -9.48 2.34 10.27
CA ASP A 242 -8.65 2.61 9.09
C ASP A 242 -9.01 3.99 8.56
N LEU A 243 -8.11 4.97 8.70
CA LEU A 243 -8.32 6.36 8.25
C LEU A 243 -8.70 6.42 6.76
N ASN A 244 -8.16 5.52 5.94
CA ASN A 244 -8.41 5.46 4.50
C ASN A 244 -9.78 4.85 4.14
N ARG A 245 -10.72 4.84 5.09
CA ARG A 245 -12.15 4.49 4.89
C ARG A 245 -13.10 5.62 5.25
N TYR A 246 -12.55 6.79 5.61
CA TYR A 246 -13.34 7.92 6.12
C TYR A 246 -13.23 9.19 5.29
N PHE A 247 -12.51 9.22 4.17
CA PHE A 247 -12.44 10.39 3.29
C PHE A 247 -13.74 10.59 2.48
N PRO A 248 -14.14 11.84 2.17
CA PRO A 248 -13.49 13.12 2.50
C PRO A 248 -13.64 13.54 3.97
N GLY A 249 -14.38 12.80 4.78
CA GLY A 249 -14.55 13.06 6.21
C GLY A 249 -15.82 13.83 6.54
N ASN A 250 -16.05 13.98 7.84
CA ASN A 250 -17.14 14.75 8.41
C ASN A 250 -16.60 15.47 9.67
N PRO A 251 -16.68 16.81 9.75
CA PRO A 251 -16.20 17.57 10.91
C PRO A 251 -16.95 17.18 12.18
N GLU A 252 -18.17 16.65 12.08
CA GLU A 252 -18.98 16.19 13.20
C GLU A 252 -18.97 14.66 13.39
N GLY A 253 -18.14 13.94 12.63
CA GLY A 253 -18.06 12.49 12.66
C GLY A 253 -17.20 11.91 13.79
N SER A 254 -16.78 10.66 13.60
CA SER A 254 -15.78 10.00 14.46
C SER A 254 -14.41 10.68 14.37
N SER A 255 -13.49 10.38 15.30
CA SER A 255 -12.12 10.91 15.26
C SER A 255 -11.47 10.72 13.89
N ALA A 256 -11.56 9.51 13.30
CA ALA A 256 -11.07 9.23 11.95
C ALA A 256 -11.71 10.15 10.89
N SER A 257 -13.02 10.39 10.98
CA SER A 257 -13.76 11.24 10.04
C SER A 257 -13.40 12.72 10.18
N ARG A 258 -13.18 13.21 11.40
CA ARG A 258 -12.74 14.59 11.65
C ARG A 258 -11.31 14.82 11.16
N ILE A 259 -10.42 13.84 11.37
CA ILE A 259 -9.05 13.86 10.83
C ILE A 259 -9.08 13.87 9.30
N ALA A 260 -9.85 12.97 8.68
CA ALA A 260 -10.01 12.91 7.22
C ALA A 260 -10.52 14.24 6.65
N HIS A 261 -11.55 14.83 7.29
CA HIS A 261 -12.12 16.12 6.90
C HIS A 261 -11.11 17.25 6.98
N SER A 262 -10.42 17.38 8.12
CA SER A 262 -9.42 18.42 8.32
C SER A 262 -8.27 18.32 7.32
N LEU A 263 -7.77 17.11 7.03
CA LEU A 263 -6.74 16.89 6.03
C LEU A 263 -7.24 17.24 4.62
N PHE A 264 -8.43 16.75 4.28
CA PHE A 264 -8.97 16.89 2.94
C PHE A 264 -9.27 18.35 2.60
N ASP A 265 -10.00 19.04 3.47
CA ASP A 265 -10.41 20.42 3.23
C ASP A 265 -9.28 21.43 3.49
N GLY A 266 -8.40 21.16 4.47
CA GLY A 266 -7.32 22.08 4.84
C GLY A 266 -6.05 21.95 4.01
N ILE A 267 -5.87 20.84 3.29
CA ILE A 267 -4.68 20.61 2.46
C ILE A 267 -5.04 20.09 1.07
N ILE A 268 -5.72 18.95 0.97
CA ILE A 268 -5.87 18.23 -0.31
C ILE A 268 -6.65 19.06 -1.34
N ARG A 269 -7.69 19.80 -0.92
CA ARG A 269 -8.45 20.70 -1.81
C ARG A 269 -7.65 21.87 -2.39
N HIS A 270 -6.46 22.15 -1.85
CA HIS A 270 -5.57 23.20 -2.33
C HIS A 270 -4.55 22.67 -3.35
N CYS A 271 -4.64 21.39 -3.74
CA CYS A 271 -3.71 20.75 -4.67
C CYS A 271 -4.34 20.58 -6.07
N ASP A 272 -3.51 20.68 -7.11
CA ASP A 272 -3.93 20.40 -8.49
C ASP A 272 -3.84 18.90 -8.84
N ALA A 273 -3.02 18.14 -8.10
CA ALA A 273 -2.89 16.69 -8.22
C ALA A 273 -2.39 16.06 -6.90
N LEU A 274 -2.64 14.76 -6.74
CA LEU A 274 -2.29 13.99 -5.54
C LEU A 274 -1.62 12.65 -5.87
N VAL A 275 -0.48 12.39 -5.23
CA VAL A 275 0.12 11.05 -5.13
C VAL A 275 0.05 10.59 -3.69
N ASP A 276 -0.69 9.51 -3.45
CA ASP A 276 -0.81 8.89 -2.13
C ASP A 276 0.04 7.62 -2.08
N LEU A 277 1.07 7.62 -1.24
CA LEU A 277 2.09 6.58 -1.18
C LEU A 277 1.72 5.52 -0.14
N HIS A 278 1.62 4.27 -0.58
CA HIS A 278 1.28 3.10 0.22
C HIS A 278 2.29 1.97 0.06
N THR A 279 2.22 1.00 0.95
CA THR A 279 2.90 -0.30 0.78
C THR A 279 1.90 -1.45 0.90
N GLY A 280 2.39 -2.69 0.77
CA GLY A 280 1.58 -3.86 1.07
C GLY A 280 1.02 -3.83 2.50
N SER A 281 -0.14 -4.41 2.69
CA SER A 281 -0.84 -4.47 3.97
C SER A 281 -0.81 -5.88 4.55
N PHE A 282 -0.89 -6.02 5.87
CA PHE A 282 -1.00 -7.33 6.53
C PHE A 282 0.10 -8.31 6.07
N TYR A 283 1.36 -7.88 6.18
CA TYR A 283 2.54 -8.63 5.73
C TYR A 283 2.46 -9.08 4.26
N ARG A 284 1.91 -8.25 3.38
CA ARG A 284 2.07 -8.38 1.92
C ARG A 284 3.16 -7.46 1.41
N THR A 285 3.74 -7.81 0.28
CA THR A 285 4.66 -6.98 -0.49
C THR A 285 4.04 -6.63 -1.84
N ASN A 286 4.17 -5.37 -2.27
CA ASN A 286 3.75 -4.92 -3.60
C ASN A 286 4.98 -4.57 -4.44
N MET A 287 4.93 -4.92 -5.72
CA MET A 287 5.87 -4.35 -6.69
C MET A 287 5.55 -2.86 -6.82
N PRO A 288 6.57 -1.99 -6.99
CA PRO A 288 6.36 -0.60 -7.36
C PRO A 288 5.38 -0.48 -8.52
N GLN A 289 4.20 0.05 -8.24
CA GLN A 289 3.11 0.15 -9.19
C GLN A 289 2.21 1.33 -8.84
N LEU A 290 1.63 1.95 -9.87
CA LEU A 290 0.57 2.93 -9.73
C LEU A 290 -0.79 2.23 -9.75
N ARG A 291 -1.71 2.70 -8.91
CA ARG A 291 -3.13 2.35 -8.98
C ARG A 291 -3.93 3.59 -9.30
N ALA A 292 -4.63 3.54 -10.41
CA ALA A 292 -5.26 4.70 -11.00
C ALA A 292 -6.53 4.33 -11.77
N ASP A 293 -7.51 5.23 -11.80
CA ASP A 293 -8.69 5.07 -12.64
C ASP A 293 -8.43 5.70 -14.02
N LEU A 294 -7.95 4.85 -14.94
CA LEU A 294 -7.55 5.24 -16.29
C LEU A 294 -8.71 5.65 -17.22
N ARG A 295 -9.97 5.61 -16.73
CA ARG A 295 -11.12 6.17 -17.46
C ARG A 295 -11.08 7.70 -17.51
N TYR A 296 -10.36 8.33 -16.56
CA TYR A 296 -10.18 9.78 -16.52
C TYR A 296 -8.87 10.20 -17.18
N GLU A 297 -8.94 10.99 -18.25
CA GLU A 297 -7.75 11.32 -19.05
C GLU A 297 -6.67 12.05 -18.24
N ARG A 298 -7.03 13.01 -17.38
CA ARG A 298 -6.05 13.70 -16.51
C ARG A 298 -5.31 12.75 -15.57
N ILE A 299 -5.98 11.68 -15.09
CA ILE A 299 -5.35 10.66 -14.24
C ILE A 299 -4.43 9.77 -15.10
N LYS A 300 -4.88 9.40 -16.30
CA LYS A 300 -4.08 8.62 -17.25
C LYS A 300 -2.80 9.36 -17.69
N GLU A 301 -2.90 10.65 -18.04
CA GLU A 301 -1.75 11.52 -18.32
C GLU A 301 -0.78 11.56 -17.13
N MET A 302 -1.31 11.72 -15.91
CA MET A 302 -0.51 11.69 -14.69
C MET A 302 0.25 10.36 -14.51
N THR A 303 -0.37 9.21 -14.82
CA THR A 303 0.34 7.91 -14.74
C THR A 303 1.46 7.78 -15.77
N GLN A 304 1.26 8.31 -16.99
CA GLN A 304 2.29 8.31 -18.04
C GLN A 304 3.52 9.13 -17.62
N GLY A 305 3.30 10.18 -16.83
CA GLY A 305 4.36 11.02 -16.27
C GLY A 305 5.36 10.29 -15.37
N PHE A 306 5.04 9.11 -14.82
CA PHE A 306 5.99 8.32 -14.02
C PHE A 306 6.96 7.48 -14.85
N GLY A 307 6.66 7.24 -16.14
CA GLY A 307 7.46 6.40 -17.02
C GLY A 307 7.54 4.94 -16.57
N GLY A 308 8.68 4.52 -16.01
CA GLY A 308 9.02 3.12 -15.71
C GLY A 308 8.41 2.55 -14.43
N ILE A 309 7.17 2.94 -14.09
CA ILE A 309 6.40 2.32 -13.02
C ILE A 309 5.16 1.68 -13.63
N ALA A 310 4.94 0.40 -13.35
CA ALA A 310 3.80 -0.34 -13.84
C ALA A 310 2.49 0.28 -13.38
N VAL A 311 1.45 0.21 -14.20
CA VAL A 311 0.15 0.80 -13.88
C VAL A 311 -0.90 -0.31 -13.76
N LEU A 312 -1.74 -0.22 -12.74
CA LEU A 312 -2.90 -1.06 -12.56
C LEU A 312 -4.16 -0.19 -12.59
N HIS A 313 -4.96 -0.39 -13.63
CA HIS A 313 -6.29 0.20 -13.72
C HIS A 313 -7.14 -0.28 -12.53
N SER A 314 -7.67 0.65 -11.74
CA SER A 314 -8.59 0.33 -10.65
C SER A 314 -9.41 1.52 -10.19
N GLU A 315 -10.71 1.31 -10.04
CA GLU A 315 -11.58 2.24 -9.32
C GLU A 315 -11.19 2.30 -7.84
N ALA A 316 -11.23 3.50 -7.26
CA ALA A 316 -10.96 3.69 -5.84
C ALA A 316 -12.20 3.35 -5.02
N ALA A 317 -12.01 2.57 -3.94
CA ALA A 317 -13.08 2.28 -3.00
C ALA A 317 -13.59 3.58 -2.33
N VAL A 318 -14.90 3.63 -2.06
CA VAL A 318 -15.53 4.70 -1.29
C VAL A 318 -14.85 4.83 0.07
N GLY A 319 -14.65 6.06 0.54
CA GLY A 319 -13.97 6.35 1.81
C GLY A 319 -12.45 6.47 1.70
N THR A 320 -11.84 6.15 0.55
CA THR A 320 -10.40 6.32 0.34
C THR A 320 -10.02 7.74 -0.03
N LEU A 321 -8.81 8.18 0.34
CA LEU A 321 -8.29 9.50 -0.04
C LEU A 321 -8.25 9.65 -1.57
N ARG A 322 -7.76 8.64 -2.29
CA ARG A 322 -7.72 8.64 -3.76
C ARG A 322 -9.12 8.84 -4.35
N ARG A 323 -10.15 8.17 -3.81
CA ARG A 323 -11.53 8.34 -4.29
C ARG A 323 -12.03 9.75 -4.03
N ALA A 324 -11.89 10.24 -2.79
CA ALA A 324 -12.36 11.56 -2.41
C ALA A 324 -11.72 12.68 -3.24
N ALA A 325 -10.41 12.59 -3.52
CA ALA A 325 -9.71 13.56 -4.36
C ALA A 325 -10.22 13.54 -5.81
N ALA A 326 -10.37 12.35 -6.40
CA ALA A 326 -10.92 12.20 -7.75
C ALA A 326 -12.37 12.72 -7.85
N ASP A 327 -13.21 12.42 -6.87
CA ASP A 327 -14.60 12.90 -6.79
C ASP A 327 -14.65 14.44 -6.66
N ALA A 328 -13.62 15.06 -6.07
CA ALA A 328 -13.46 16.52 -6.00
C ALA A 328 -12.80 17.14 -7.25
N GLY A 329 -12.54 16.36 -8.30
CA GLY A 329 -11.93 16.83 -9.56
C GLY A 329 -10.40 16.97 -9.53
N ILE A 330 -9.75 16.43 -8.50
CA ILE A 330 -8.29 16.43 -8.33
C ILE A 330 -7.74 15.08 -8.82
N PRO A 331 -6.95 15.04 -9.91
CA PRO A 331 -6.31 13.81 -10.36
C PRO A 331 -5.48 13.18 -9.24
N ALA A 332 -5.81 11.94 -8.90
CA ALA A 332 -5.22 11.25 -7.78
C ALA A 332 -4.82 9.82 -8.14
N ILE A 333 -3.62 9.44 -7.73
CA ILE A 333 -3.07 8.09 -7.92
C ILE A 333 -2.54 7.56 -6.59
N THR A 334 -2.53 6.24 -6.46
CA THR A 334 -1.81 5.58 -5.36
C THR A 334 -0.52 4.98 -5.90
N LEU A 335 0.62 5.27 -5.28
CA LEU A 335 1.89 4.57 -5.54
C LEU A 335 2.09 3.51 -4.47
N GLU A 336 2.10 2.25 -4.86
CA GLU A 336 2.31 1.09 -3.99
C GLU A 336 3.74 0.60 -4.12
N ALA A 337 4.50 0.46 -3.02
CA ALA A 337 5.90 0.04 -3.09
C ALA A 337 6.38 -0.73 -1.85
N GLY A 338 6.49 -2.05 -1.96
CA GLY A 338 7.12 -2.90 -0.96
C GLY A 338 6.20 -3.39 0.15
N GLU A 339 6.80 -3.69 1.30
CA GLU A 339 6.25 -4.33 2.50
C GLU A 339 5.83 -3.28 3.55
N PRO A 340 4.92 -3.60 4.47
CA PRO A 340 4.72 -2.82 5.69
C PRO A 340 5.87 -3.09 6.67
N LEU A 341 5.99 -2.22 7.68
CA LEU A 341 6.90 -2.32 8.83
C LEU A 341 8.41 -2.31 8.51
N ARG A 342 8.79 -2.26 7.23
CA ARG A 342 10.19 -2.31 6.80
C ARG A 342 10.50 -1.22 5.79
N LEU A 343 11.68 -0.62 5.94
CA LEU A 343 12.23 0.29 4.95
C LEU A 343 13.04 -0.51 3.91
N GLN A 344 12.67 -0.38 2.64
CA GLN A 344 13.28 -1.10 1.52
C GLN A 344 13.89 -0.11 0.54
N SER A 345 15.19 0.18 0.70
CA SER A 345 15.92 1.22 -0.05
C SER A 345 15.77 1.12 -1.57
N ALA A 346 15.77 -0.08 -2.14
CA ALA A 346 15.59 -0.26 -3.59
C ALA A 346 14.20 0.21 -4.07
N LYS A 347 13.16 -0.07 -3.29
CA LYS A 347 11.78 0.34 -3.59
C LYS A 347 11.62 1.85 -3.43
N VAL A 348 12.21 2.40 -2.36
CA VAL A 348 12.31 3.85 -2.12
C VAL A 348 12.96 4.56 -3.30
N SER A 349 14.14 4.11 -3.73
CA SER A 349 14.87 4.73 -4.86
C SER A 349 14.05 4.70 -6.16
N GLN A 350 13.37 3.59 -6.46
CA GLN A 350 12.50 3.51 -7.64
C GLN A 350 11.32 4.49 -7.55
N GLY A 351 10.66 4.58 -6.39
CA GLY A 351 9.56 5.53 -6.19
C GLY A 351 10.01 7.00 -6.27
N VAL A 352 11.16 7.34 -5.68
CA VAL A 352 11.75 8.70 -5.77
C VAL A 352 12.06 9.06 -7.22
N THR A 353 12.67 8.16 -7.99
CA THR A 353 12.91 8.38 -9.41
C THR A 353 11.60 8.66 -10.14
N GLY A 354 10.58 7.82 -9.97
CA GLY A 354 9.28 7.99 -10.61
C GLY A 354 8.57 9.29 -10.23
N ILE A 355 8.64 9.72 -8.96
CA ILE A 355 8.08 11.01 -8.52
C ILE A 355 8.82 12.17 -9.19
N PHE A 356 10.15 12.12 -9.30
CA PHE A 356 10.88 13.15 -10.04
C PHE A 356 10.57 13.16 -11.54
N THR A 357 10.32 11.98 -12.15
CA THR A 357 9.85 11.90 -13.55
C THR A 357 8.47 12.55 -13.68
N LEU A 358 7.57 12.31 -12.73
CA LEU A 358 6.27 12.98 -12.68
C LEU A 358 6.45 14.50 -12.57
N LEU A 359 7.26 14.98 -11.62
CA LEU A 359 7.50 16.40 -11.41
C LEU A 359 8.04 17.10 -12.68
N ASP A 360 8.92 16.42 -13.44
CA ASP A 360 9.41 16.90 -14.74
C ASP A 360 8.30 16.93 -15.79
N SER A 361 7.51 15.86 -15.92
CA SER A 361 6.38 15.79 -16.85
C SER A 361 5.29 16.84 -16.57
N MET A 362 5.11 17.22 -15.31
CA MET A 362 4.18 18.28 -14.87
C MET A 362 4.77 19.69 -15.02
N ASN A 363 6.01 19.83 -15.53
CA ASN A 363 6.76 21.07 -15.61
C ASN A 363 6.97 21.76 -14.26
N ILE A 364 6.99 21.00 -13.15
CA ILE A 364 7.27 21.52 -11.81
C ILE A 364 8.78 21.68 -11.60
N VAL A 365 9.58 20.74 -12.10
CA VAL A 365 11.04 20.86 -12.15
C VAL A 365 11.51 20.60 -13.58
N LYS A 366 12.72 21.03 -13.92
CA LYS A 366 13.40 20.60 -15.14
C LYS A 366 14.54 19.67 -14.77
N ARG A 367 14.46 18.40 -15.13
CA ARG A 367 15.52 17.43 -14.86
C ARG A 367 15.74 16.55 -16.07
N VAL A 368 16.98 16.50 -16.55
CA VAL A 368 17.38 15.52 -17.55
C VAL A 368 17.36 14.14 -16.88
N GLN A 369 16.33 13.34 -17.16
CA GLN A 369 16.23 11.97 -16.69
C GLN A 369 16.26 11.01 -17.88
N PHE A 370 17.00 9.92 -17.71
CA PHE A 370 16.87 8.78 -18.61
C PHE A 370 15.53 8.11 -18.32
N LEU A 371 14.58 8.27 -19.23
CA LEU A 371 13.30 7.58 -19.16
C LEU A 371 13.58 6.07 -19.07
N SER A 372 13.13 5.46 -17.98
CA SER A 372 13.08 4.01 -17.91
C SER A 372 12.11 3.50 -18.98
N PRO A 373 12.34 2.30 -19.54
CA PRO A 373 11.40 1.72 -20.49
C PRO A 373 9.98 1.72 -19.90
N PRO A 374 8.95 1.94 -20.73
CA PRO A 374 7.57 1.89 -20.25
C PRO A 374 7.28 0.52 -19.64
N GLU A 375 6.76 0.51 -18.42
CA GLU A 375 6.24 -0.70 -17.79
C GLU A 375 4.81 -0.99 -18.26
N PRO A 376 4.35 -2.25 -18.20
CA PRO A 376 3.01 -2.61 -18.66
C PRO A 376 1.89 -1.96 -17.83
N VAL A 377 0.77 -1.74 -18.51
CA VAL A 377 -0.51 -1.35 -17.93
C VAL A 377 -1.39 -2.59 -17.82
N PHE A 378 -1.79 -2.94 -16.60
CA PHE A 378 -2.74 -4.01 -16.33
C PHE A 378 -4.13 -3.42 -16.23
N TYR A 379 -5.02 -3.78 -17.17
CA TYR A 379 -6.43 -3.35 -17.09
C TYR A 379 -7.28 -4.28 -16.23
N GLN A 380 -6.79 -5.49 -15.98
CA GLN A 380 -7.45 -6.49 -15.16
C GLN A 380 -6.47 -7.05 -14.12
N SER A 381 -7.00 -7.39 -12.95
CA SER A 381 -6.25 -8.11 -11.93
C SER A 381 -7.18 -8.99 -11.13
N THR A 382 -6.67 -10.11 -10.62
CA THR A 382 -7.42 -10.98 -9.71
C THR A 382 -6.63 -11.22 -8.42
N TRP A 383 -7.36 -11.43 -7.34
CA TRP A 383 -6.79 -11.92 -6.10
C TRP A 383 -6.95 -13.43 -6.03
N VAL A 384 -5.85 -14.14 -5.81
CA VAL A 384 -5.87 -15.54 -5.39
C VAL A 384 -5.93 -15.58 -3.87
N ARG A 385 -6.95 -16.26 -3.35
CA ARG A 385 -7.21 -16.38 -1.92
C ARG A 385 -6.79 -17.75 -1.43
N ALA A 386 -6.40 -17.80 -0.16
CA ALA A 386 -6.22 -19.05 0.56
C ALA A 386 -7.61 -19.69 0.77
N ASP A 387 -7.80 -20.93 0.33
CA ASP A 387 -9.02 -21.69 0.63
C ASP A 387 -8.95 -22.28 2.04
N ASP A 388 -7.74 -22.63 2.49
CA ASP A 388 -7.47 -23.22 3.80
C ASP A 388 -6.69 -22.30 4.74
N GLY A 389 -6.73 -22.63 6.03
CA GLY A 389 -5.89 -22.01 7.06
C GLY A 389 -4.59 -22.78 7.25
N GLY A 390 -3.50 -22.07 7.54
CA GLY A 390 -2.20 -22.71 7.80
C GLY A 390 -1.03 -21.77 7.58
N ILE A 391 0.17 -22.32 7.50
CA ILE A 391 1.39 -21.57 7.20
C ILE A 391 1.56 -21.49 5.68
N LEU A 392 1.51 -20.27 5.14
CA LEU A 392 1.75 -20.01 3.72
C LEU A 392 3.26 -19.97 3.42
N PHE A 393 3.66 -20.75 2.43
CA PHE A 393 4.98 -20.69 1.79
C PHE A 393 4.80 -20.32 0.31
N SER A 394 5.28 -19.15 -0.08
CA SER A 394 5.25 -18.76 -1.50
C SER A 394 6.41 -19.41 -2.27
N VAL A 395 6.14 -19.92 -3.47
CA VAL A 395 7.18 -20.46 -4.37
C VAL A 395 7.48 -19.52 -5.55
N VAL A 396 6.64 -18.51 -5.78
CA VAL A 396 6.85 -17.45 -6.77
C VAL A 396 7.50 -16.21 -6.17
N ARG A 397 8.05 -15.36 -7.04
CA ARG A 397 8.62 -14.06 -6.66
C ARG A 397 7.72 -12.93 -7.14
N LEU A 398 7.78 -11.81 -6.42
CA LEU A 398 7.14 -10.57 -6.81
C LEU A 398 7.65 -10.10 -8.19
N GLY A 399 6.72 -9.79 -9.10
CA GLY A 399 7.03 -9.41 -10.49
C GLY A 399 7.24 -10.58 -11.45
N GLN A 400 7.19 -11.83 -10.97
CA GLN A 400 7.31 -13.02 -11.81
C GLN A 400 6.11 -13.15 -12.77
N ALA A 401 6.40 -13.51 -14.03
CA ALA A 401 5.39 -13.94 -15.00
C ALA A 401 4.95 -15.37 -14.69
N ILE A 402 3.65 -15.64 -14.81
CA ILE A 402 3.00 -16.90 -14.46
C ILE A 402 1.96 -17.27 -15.52
N GLU A 403 1.74 -18.57 -15.68
CA GLU A 403 0.72 -19.17 -16.54
C GLU A 403 -0.47 -19.72 -15.74
N ILE A 404 -1.54 -20.10 -16.42
CA ILE A 404 -2.69 -20.78 -15.79
C ILE A 404 -2.24 -22.15 -15.26
N GLY A 405 -2.57 -22.44 -14.02
CA GLY A 405 -2.21 -23.71 -13.36
C GLY A 405 -0.82 -23.73 -12.72
N ASP A 406 -0.04 -22.65 -12.81
CA ASP A 406 1.22 -22.54 -12.07
C ASP A 406 0.98 -22.57 -10.56
N VAL A 407 1.83 -23.29 -9.82
CA VAL A 407 1.80 -23.26 -8.34
C VAL A 407 2.38 -21.95 -7.84
N LEU A 408 1.60 -21.20 -7.07
CA LEU A 408 1.97 -19.92 -6.47
C LEU A 408 2.58 -20.10 -5.07
N GLY A 409 2.09 -21.08 -4.33
CA GLY A 409 2.55 -21.41 -3.00
C GLY A 409 1.82 -22.61 -2.42
N THR A 410 2.16 -22.92 -1.18
CA THR A 410 1.60 -24.02 -0.41
C THR A 410 1.12 -23.49 0.93
N ILE A 411 -0.04 -23.95 1.38
CA ILE A 411 -0.51 -23.79 2.76
C ILE A 411 -0.27 -25.11 3.47
N THR A 412 0.50 -25.08 4.55
CA THR A 412 0.76 -26.26 5.37
C THR A 412 0.05 -26.13 6.71
N ASP A 413 -0.78 -27.11 7.04
CA ASP A 413 -1.35 -27.22 8.39
C ASP A 413 -0.22 -27.57 9.38
N PRO A 414 0.03 -26.73 10.40
CA PRO A 414 1.15 -26.93 11.33
C PRO A 414 0.96 -28.10 12.30
N ILE A 415 -0.24 -28.69 12.37
CA ILE A 415 -0.60 -29.80 13.25
C ILE A 415 -0.63 -31.11 12.46
N THR A 416 -1.38 -31.16 11.35
CA THR A 416 -1.57 -32.38 10.55
C THR A 416 -0.49 -32.60 9.51
N ASN A 417 0.28 -31.55 9.17
CA ASN A 417 1.23 -31.51 8.07
C ASN A 417 0.59 -31.74 6.68
N GLU A 418 -0.74 -31.60 6.59
CA GLU A 418 -1.45 -31.55 5.31
C GLU A 418 -1.01 -30.32 4.50
N GLN A 419 -0.87 -30.49 3.19
CA GLN A 419 -0.39 -29.45 2.30
C GLN A 419 -1.38 -29.21 1.16
N ASN A 420 -1.86 -27.97 1.07
CA ASN A 420 -2.76 -27.53 0.01
C ASN A 420 -2.02 -26.54 -0.90
N LEU A 421 -2.01 -26.86 -2.20
CA LEU A 421 -1.35 -26.05 -3.21
C LEU A 421 -2.28 -24.93 -3.69
N ILE A 422 -1.72 -23.73 -3.84
CA ILE A 422 -2.40 -22.57 -4.41
C ILE A 422 -1.99 -22.46 -5.87
N TYR A 423 -2.95 -22.51 -6.78
CA TYR A 423 -2.72 -22.43 -8.22
C TYR A 423 -3.09 -21.06 -8.79
N SER A 424 -2.42 -20.68 -9.88
CA SER A 424 -2.77 -19.49 -10.65
C SER A 424 -4.03 -19.71 -11.48
N PRO A 425 -5.08 -18.89 -11.34
CA PRO A 425 -6.27 -18.96 -12.19
C PRO A 425 -6.09 -18.25 -13.54
N ALA A 426 -5.00 -17.51 -13.75
CA ALA A 426 -4.82 -16.64 -14.92
C ALA A 426 -3.34 -16.52 -15.31
N ARG A 427 -3.08 -16.36 -16.61
CA ARG A 427 -1.78 -15.91 -17.10
C ARG A 427 -1.56 -14.44 -16.75
N GLY A 428 -0.38 -14.08 -16.27
CA GLY A 428 -0.09 -12.69 -15.93
C GLY A 428 1.18 -12.49 -15.11
N ARG A 429 1.22 -11.41 -14.32
CA ARG A 429 2.35 -11.01 -13.48
C ARG A 429 1.95 -10.90 -12.02
N VAL A 430 2.77 -11.40 -11.10
CA VAL A 430 2.55 -11.26 -9.64
C VAL A 430 2.81 -9.80 -9.23
N LEU A 431 1.74 -9.00 -9.08
CA LEU A 431 1.82 -7.58 -8.70
C LEU A 431 2.00 -7.38 -7.20
N GLY A 432 1.48 -8.31 -6.40
CA GLY A 432 1.60 -8.30 -4.96
C GLY A 432 1.42 -9.71 -4.39
N MET A 433 2.02 -9.98 -3.25
CA MET A 433 1.94 -11.30 -2.61
C MET A 433 2.11 -11.19 -1.11
N ALA A 434 1.57 -12.15 -0.39
CA ALA A 434 1.82 -12.37 1.03
C ALA A 434 3.28 -12.80 1.24
N LEU A 435 3.89 -12.25 2.29
CA LEU A 435 5.09 -12.85 2.87
C LEU A 435 4.70 -14.18 3.54
N ASN A 436 5.67 -15.07 3.73
CA ASN A 436 5.44 -16.32 4.44
C ASN A 436 4.93 -16.04 5.85
N GLN A 437 3.71 -16.48 6.15
CA GLN A 437 2.98 -16.15 7.37
C GLN A 437 1.83 -17.15 7.61
N VAL A 438 1.24 -17.12 8.80
CA VAL A 438 -0.02 -17.81 9.06
C VAL A 438 -1.15 -17.08 8.35
N VAL A 439 -1.97 -17.81 7.60
CA VAL A 439 -3.14 -17.30 6.89
C VAL A 439 -4.40 -18.04 7.33
N GLN A 440 -5.53 -17.38 7.16
CA GLN A 440 -6.86 -17.94 7.38
C GLN A 440 -7.56 -18.15 6.03
N PRO A 441 -8.57 -19.03 5.95
CA PRO A 441 -9.44 -19.12 4.77
C PRO A 441 -9.94 -17.73 4.33
N GLY A 442 -9.93 -17.49 3.03
CA GLY A 442 -10.26 -16.20 2.41
C GLY A 442 -9.13 -15.16 2.41
N PHE A 443 -7.97 -15.44 3.02
CA PHE A 443 -6.86 -14.48 3.04
C PHE A 443 -6.35 -14.18 1.62
N ALA A 444 -6.17 -12.91 1.31
CA ALA A 444 -5.67 -12.43 0.03
C ALA A 444 -4.17 -12.73 -0.13
N ALA A 445 -3.82 -13.87 -0.72
CA ALA A 445 -2.45 -14.37 -0.78
C ALA A 445 -1.65 -13.76 -1.95
N PHE A 446 -2.20 -13.73 -3.16
CA PHE A 446 -1.51 -13.22 -4.35
C PHE A 446 -2.40 -12.29 -5.15
N ARG A 447 -1.84 -11.22 -5.70
CA ARG A 447 -2.50 -10.35 -6.67
C ARG A 447 -1.83 -10.50 -8.02
N ILE A 448 -2.58 -11.00 -8.99
CA ILE A 448 -2.11 -11.24 -10.36
C ILE A 448 -2.64 -10.12 -11.25
N GLY A 449 -1.75 -9.43 -11.94
CA GLY A 449 -2.09 -8.53 -13.04
C GLY A 449 -2.21 -9.34 -14.31
N ILE A 450 -3.36 -9.26 -14.96
CA ILE A 450 -3.65 -10.03 -16.17
C ILE A 450 -3.21 -9.20 -17.37
N GLU A 451 -2.39 -9.78 -18.24
CA GLU A 451 -1.98 -9.14 -19.48
C GLU A 451 -3.17 -9.07 -20.45
N THR A 452 -3.45 -7.88 -20.96
CA THR A 452 -4.58 -7.61 -21.87
C THR A 452 -4.07 -6.77 -23.04
N ASP A 453 -4.62 -6.97 -24.24
CA ASP A 453 -4.26 -6.19 -25.44
C ASP A 453 -4.66 -4.70 -25.39
N GLY A 454 -5.40 -4.29 -24.35
CA GLY A 454 -5.85 -2.92 -24.14
C GLY A 454 -6.91 -2.82 -23.03
N PRO A 455 -7.54 -1.64 -22.84
CA PRO A 455 -8.71 -1.54 -21.98
C PRO A 455 -9.79 -2.53 -22.47
N PRO A 456 -10.54 -3.18 -21.57
CA PRO A 456 -11.63 -4.05 -21.98
C PRO A 456 -12.59 -3.26 -22.86
N THR A 457 -12.90 -3.80 -24.05
CA THR A 457 -13.99 -3.26 -24.87
C THR A 457 -15.27 -3.38 -24.09
N GLU A 458 -15.96 -2.25 -23.84
CA GLU A 458 -17.24 -2.23 -23.12
C GLU A 458 -18.17 -3.31 -23.71
N SER A 459 -18.29 -4.41 -22.99
CA SER A 459 -19.21 -5.50 -23.29
C SER A 459 -19.67 -6.08 -21.96
N THR A 460 -20.89 -5.70 -21.63
CA THR A 460 -21.84 -6.35 -20.71
C THR A 460 -21.32 -6.75 -19.33
N GLY A 461 -21.75 -5.99 -18.33
CA GLY A 461 -21.82 -6.47 -16.96
C GLY A 461 -22.47 -7.85 -16.91
N GLY A 462 -21.71 -8.80 -16.38
CA GLY A 462 -22.10 -10.16 -16.15
C GLY A 462 -20.94 -10.81 -15.44
N ASP A 463 -21.17 -11.20 -14.19
CA ASP A 463 -20.26 -12.04 -13.43
C ASP A 463 -19.69 -13.12 -14.36
N LEU A 464 -18.38 -13.10 -14.59
CA LEU A 464 -17.69 -14.25 -15.18
C LEU A 464 -17.85 -15.38 -14.17
N ALA A 465 -18.90 -16.15 -14.43
CA ALA A 465 -19.49 -17.08 -13.52
C ALA A 465 -18.50 -18.20 -13.23
N TRP A 466 -18.32 -18.47 -11.95
CA TRP A 466 -17.71 -19.64 -11.34
C TRP A 466 -18.11 -20.99 -11.98
N SER A 467 -19.14 -21.03 -12.82
CA SER A 467 -19.65 -22.21 -13.52
C SER A 467 -18.76 -22.70 -14.66
N GLU A 468 -18.02 -21.82 -15.35
CA GLU A 468 -17.27 -22.24 -16.56
C GLU A 468 -15.88 -22.83 -16.21
N GLN A 469 -15.31 -22.46 -15.05
CA GLN A 469 -14.05 -23.01 -14.52
C GLN A 469 -14.16 -24.45 -14.02
N ARG A 470 -15.34 -24.89 -13.54
CA ARG A 470 -15.55 -26.29 -13.14
C ARG A 470 -15.55 -27.25 -14.34
N ARG A 471 -15.89 -26.78 -15.55
CA ARG A 471 -15.90 -27.63 -16.74
C ARG A 471 -14.50 -28.01 -17.19
N ILE A 472 -13.53 -27.10 -17.04
CA ILE A 472 -12.14 -27.32 -17.42
C ILE A 472 -11.40 -28.18 -16.40
N LEU A 473 -11.73 -28.06 -15.11
CA LEU A 473 -11.11 -28.85 -14.03
C LEU A 473 -11.79 -30.20 -13.78
N GLY A 474 -13.00 -30.43 -14.29
CA GLY A 474 -13.79 -31.65 -14.07
C GLY A 474 -13.58 -32.78 -15.08
N GLU A 475 -12.89 -32.55 -16.21
CA GLU A 475 -12.72 -33.57 -17.25
C GLU A 475 -11.60 -34.60 -16.99
N ASN A 476 -10.83 -34.46 -15.90
CA ASN A 476 -9.73 -35.38 -15.56
C ASN A 476 -10.03 -36.34 -14.39
N ALA A 477 -11.27 -36.41 -13.89
CA ALA A 477 -11.62 -37.24 -12.73
C ALA A 477 -12.83 -38.15 -13.00
N ALA A 478 -12.85 -38.85 -14.14
CA ALA A 478 -13.87 -39.86 -14.42
C ALA A 478 -13.31 -41.05 -15.20
N SER A 479 -12.51 -41.89 -14.53
CA SER A 479 -12.39 -43.30 -14.92
C SER A 479 -11.80 -44.14 -13.78
N SER A 480 -12.64 -44.55 -12.84
CA SER A 480 -12.65 -45.91 -12.26
C SER A 480 -13.50 -45.91 -11.00
N GLU A 481 -14.72 -46.45 -11.09
CA GLU A 481 -15.32 -47.14 -9.95
C GLU A 481 -16.45 -48.04 -10.45
N THR A 482 -16.20 -49.34 -10.35
CA THR A 482 -17.22 -50.39 -10.38
C THR A 482 -17.71 -50.61 -8.95
N ASP A 483 -18.98 -50.26 -8.72
CA ASP A 483 -19.82 -50.64 -7.59
C ASP A 483 -19.83 -52.18 -7.42
N PRO A 484 -19.82 -52.70 -6.17
CA PRO A 484 -21.10 -53.23 -5.69
C PRO A 484 -21.40 -52.95 -4.21
N ARG A 485 -22.60 -52.41 -4.00
CA ARG A 485 -23.43 -52.43 -2.79
C ARG A 485 -23.38 -53.75 -2.02
N PRO A 486 -23.64 -53.67 -0.70
CA PRO A 486 -24.83 -54.36 -0.21
C PRO A 486 -25.72 -53.52 0.72
N THR A 487 -26.94 -54.01 0.81
CA THR A 487 -28.19 -53.53 1.41
C THR A 487 -28.22 -53.50 2.94
N ASP A 488 -28.95 -52.51 3.44
CA ASP A 488 -29.78 -52.42 4.66
C ASP A 488 -29.72 -53.55 5.69
N VAL A 489 -29.30 -53.21 6.93
CA VAL A 489 -29.83 -53.78 8.18
C VAL A 489 -29.81 -52.72 9.29
N GLU A 490 -31.02 -52.34 9.70
CA GLU A 490 -31.57 -51.98 11.03
C GLU A 490 -30.82 -51.12 12.06
N ALA A 491 -31.66 -50.31 12.70
CA ALA A 491 -31.40 -49.40 13.80
C ALA A 491 -31.13 -50.12 15.13
N GLU A 492 -30.26 -49.52 15.95
CA GLU A 492 -30.39 -49.57 17.41
C GLU A 492 -29.72 -48.37 18.07
N GLU A 493 -30.36 -47.87 19.12
CA GLU A 493 -30.01 -46.75 19.97
C GLU A 493 -28.67 -46.94 20.69
N ASN A 494 -27.92 -45.85 20.93
CA ASN A 494 -27.54 -45.52 22.31
C ASN A 494 -26.94 -44.11 22.48
N SER A 495 -27.40 -43.53 23.59
CA SER A 495 -26.99 -42.39 24.42
C SER A 495 -25.52 -41.95 24.46
N GLU A 496 -25.36 -40.61 24.55
CA GLU A 496 -24.50 -39.83 25.46
C GLU A 496 -23.06 -40.30 25.76
N GLU A 497 -22.07 -39.49 25.34
CA GLU A 497 -21.19 -38.71 26.23
C GLU A 497 -20.49 -37.56 25.46
#